data_AF-A0A4Z1B7A5-F1
#
_entry.id   AF-A0A4Z1B7A5-F1
#
_cell.length_a   1.000
_cell.length_b   1.000
_cell.length_c   1.000
_cell.angle_alpha   90.00
_cell.angle_beta   90.00
_cell.angle_gamma   90.00
#
_symmetry.space_group_name_H-M   'P 1'
#
loop_
_entity.id
_entity.type
_entity.pdbx_description
1 polymer ?
#
loop_
_entity_poly.entity_id
_entity_poly.type
_entity_poly.pdbx_seq_one_letter_code
_entity_poly.pdbx_strand_id
1 'polypeptide(L)' 'MNNNIEVIKSIYKTLDYALKDKRTKYTHIVEEGNQEWKETLNREQQLQFICEWVMQQIENNFEWED' A
#
# COMPACT_ATOMS: atom_id res chain seq x y z
N MET A 1 12.72 3.12 -20.20
CA MET A 1 13.60 1.99 -19.81
C MET A 1 13.49 1.82 -18.30
N ASN A 2 13.01 0.65 -17.85
CA ASN A 2 12.89 0.17 -16.45
C ASN A 2 11.85 0.77 -15.48
N ASN A 3 10.63 1.13 -15.92
CA ASN A 3 9.53 1.45 -15.00
C ASN A 3 9.24 0.28 -14.02
N ASN A 4 9.31 -0.96 -14.51
CA ASN A 4 9.00 -2.16 -13.72
C ASN A 4 9.94 -2.34 -12.51
N ILE A 5 11.22 -1.96 -12.65
CA ILE A 5 12.18 -2.06 -11.53
C ILE A 5 11.85 -1.05 -10.43
N GLU A 6 11.48 0.18 -10.79
CA GLU A 6 11.13 1.19 -9.81
C GLU A 6 9.83 0.83 -9.07
N VAL A 7 8.84 0.24 -9.77
CA VAL A 7 7.63 -0.29 -9.13
C VAL A 7 7.98 -1.43 -8.15
N ILE A 8 8.82 -2.39 -8.54
CA ILE A 8 9.27 -3.47 -7.65
C ILE A 8 10.01 -2.93 -6.42
N LYS A 9 10.91 -1.95 -6.59
CA LYS A 9 11.60 -1.30 -5.46
C LYS A 9 10.62 -0.62 -4.51
N SER A 10 9.60 0.04 -5.06
CA SER A 10 8.54 0.68 -4.28
C SER A 10 7.76 -0.34 -3.46
N ILE A 11 7.31 -1.43 -4.10
CA ILE A 11 6.64 -2.56 -3.43
C ILE A 11 7.52 -3.12 -2.31
N TYR A 12 8.78 -3.43 -2.61
CA TYR A 12 9.71 -3.99 -1.63
C TYR A 12 9.89 -3.08 -0.41
N LYS A 13 10.10 -1.78 -0.65
CA LYS A 13 10.28 -0.80 0.42
C LYS A 13 9.04 -0.67 1.31
N THR A 14 7.85 -0.66 0.71
CA THR A 14 6.58 -0.64 1.46
C THR A 14 6.43 -1.88 2.34
N LEU A 15 6.71 -3.07 1.79
CA LEU A 15 6.66 -4.33 2.54
C LEU A 15 7.71 -4.38 3.66
N ASP A 16 8.94 -3.92 3.41
CA ASP A 16 10.01 -3.87 4.42
C ASP A 16 9.62 -2.95 5.61
N TYR A 17 9.03 -1.78 5.34
CA TYR A 17 8.49 -0.93 6.39
C TYR A 17 7.34 -1.61 7.13
N ALA A 18 6.42 -2.25 6.41
CA ALA A 18 5.30 -2.96 7.00
C ALA A 18 5.76 -4.04 7.98
N LEU A 19 6.83 -4.78 7.66
CA LEU A 19 7.38 -5.83 8.51
C LEU A 19 8.07 -5.27 9.76
N LYS A 20 8.76 -4.14 9.63
CA LYS A 20 9.49 -3.49 10.72
C LYS A 20 8.58 -2.69 11.66
N ASP A 21 7.40 -2.32 11.19
CA ASP A 21 6.44 -1.54 11.96
C ASP A 21 5.73 -2.39 13.03
N LYS A 22 5.89 -1.98 14.29
CA LYS A 22 5.29 -2.62 15.46
C LYS A 22 4.08 -1.87 16.01
N ARG A 23 3.64 -0.80 15.36
CA ARG A 23 2.44 -0.05 15.78
C ARG A 23 1.20 -0.94 15.67
N THR A 24 0.25 -0.72 16.59
CA THR A 24 -1.03 -1.44 16.62
C THR A 24 -2.21 -0.58 16.18
N LYS A 25 -1.99 0.74 16.03
CA LYS A 25 -2.98 1.73 15.57
C LYS A 25 -2.34 2.65 14.53
N TYR A 26 -3.08 2.93 13.47
CA TYR A 26 -2.63 3.70 12.31
C TYR A 26 -3.68 4.75 11.97
N THR A 27 -3.29 6.01 11.95
CA THR A 27 -4.19 7.10 11.53
C THR A 27 -4.03 7.32 10.04
N HIS A 28 -5.12 7.14 9.29
CA HIS A 28 -5.22 7.45 7.87
C HIS A 28 -6.02 8.73 7.69
N ILE A 29 -5.59 9.57 6.77
CA ILE A 29 -6.34 10.73 6.32
C ILE A 29 -6.99 10.30 5.00
N VAL A 30 -8.32 10.32 4.97
CA VAL A 30 -9.10 10.02 3.78
C VAL A 30 -9.63 11.33 3.23
N GLU A 31 -9.41 11.54 1.94
CA GLU A 31 -9.88 12.70 1.19
C GLU A 31 -10.82 12.21 0.08
N GLU A 32 -12.10 12.61 0.16
CA GLU A 32 -13.11 12.28 -0.85
C GLU A 32 -13.89 13.54 -1.25
N GLY A 33 -13.68 13.99 -2.50
CA GLY A 33 -14.26 15.24 -2.99
C GLY A 33 -13.78 16.46 -2.19
N ASN A 34 -14.69 17.11 -1.45
CA ASN A 34 -14.39 18.26 -0.58
C ASN A 34 -14.39 17.87 0.92
N GLN A 35 -14.40 16.58 1.24
CA GLN A 35 -14.41 16.09 2.62
C GLN A 35 -13.08 15.44 2.97
N GLU A 36 -12.59 15.72 4.17
CA GLU A 36 -11.42 15.09 4.78
C GLU A 36 -11.82 14.55 6.16
N TRP A 37 -11.50 13.29 6.44
CA TRP A 37 -11.64 12.73 7.79
C TRP A 37 -10.48 11.80 8.13
N LYS A 38 -10.37 11.50 9.43
CA LYS A 38 -9.34 10.62 9.97
C LYS A 38 -9.92 9.28 10.36
N GLU A 39 -9.37 8.22 9.81
CA GLU A 39 -9.67 6.85 10.20
C GLU A 39 -8.55 6.29 11.07
N THR A 40 -8.92 5.46 12.06
CA THR A 40 -7.93 4.73 12.85
C THR A 40 -8.07 3.25 12.55
N LEU A 41 -7.07 2.69 11.88
CA LEU A 41 -6.99 1.27 11.54
C LEU A 41 -6.19 0.52 12.60
N ASN A 42 -6.62 -0.71 12.88
CA ASN A 42 -5.81 -1.65 13.63
C ASN A 42 -4.71 -2.26 12.72
N ARG A 43 -3.81 -3.06 13.31
CA ARG A 43 -2.70 -3.67 12.59
C ARG A 43 -3.12 -4.58 11.42
N GLU A 44 -4.20 -5.34 11.60
CA GLU A 44 -4.71 -6.26 10.58
C GLU A 44 -5.27 -5.50 9.39
N GLN A 45 -6.10 -4.48 9.64
CA GLN A 45 -6.63 -3.58 8.62
C GLN A 45 -5.51 -2.85 7.86
N GLN A 46 -4.48 -2.38 8.57
CA GLN A 46 -3.30 -1.77 7.94
C GLN A 46 -2.58 -2.76 7.00
N LEU A 47 -2.43 -4.03 7.43
CA LEU A 47 -1.78 -5.05 6.60
C LEU A 47 -2.61 -5.38 5.37
N GLN A 48 -3.93 -5.49 5.53
CA GLN A 48 -4.84 -5.69 4.41
C GLN A 48 -4.70 -4.57 3.38
N PHE A 49 -4.72 -3.30 3.80
CA PHE A 49 -4.54 -2.15 2.92
C PHE A 49 -3.21 -2.20 2.15
N ILE A 50 -2.12 -2.58 2.84
CA ILE A 50 -0.81 -2.74 2.19
C ILE A 50 -0.85 -3.85 1.13
N CYS A 51 -1.50 -4.99 1.42
CA CYS A 51 -1.65 -6.07 0.45
C CYS A 51 -2.46 -5.63 -0.78
N GLU A 52 -3.60 -4.96 -0.57
CA GLU A 52 -4.43 -4.43 -1.66
C GLU A 52 -3.65 -3.46 -2.55
N TRP A 53 -2.88 -2.55 -1.92
CA TRP A 53 -2.01 -1.63 -2.66
C TRP A 53 -0.94 -2.38 -3.46
N VAL A 54 -0.29 -3.39 -2.87
CA VAL A 54 0.71 -4.20 -3.59
C VAL A 54 0.09 -4.91 -4.80
N MET A 55 -1.08 -5.53 -4.64
CA MET A 55 -1.79 -6.17 -5.75
C MET A 55 -2.06 -5.19 -6.88
N GLN A 56 -2.60 -4.01 -6.56
CA GLN A 56 -2.84 -2.94 -7.54
C GLN A 56 -1.56 -2.46 -8.22
N GLN A 57 -0.44 -2.35 -7.50
CA GLN A 57 0.82 -1.99 -8.14
C GLN A 57 1.27 -3.05 -9.15
N ILE A 58 1.02 -4.33 -8.87
CA ILE A 58 1.40 -5.39 -9.79
C ILE A 58 0.44 -5.40 -10.99
N GLU A 59 -0.87 -5.42 -10.77
CA GLU A 59 -1.91 -5.43 -11.82
C GLU A 59 -1.80 -4.24 -12.78
N ASN A 60 -1.50 -3.03 -12.26
CA ASN A 60 -1.45 -1.83 -13.09
C ASN A 60 -0.12 -1.64 -13.86
N ASN A 61 0.96 -2.34 -13.48
CA ASN A 61 2.30 -2.09 -14.02
C ASN A 61 2.94 -3.32 -14.67
N PHE A 62 2.35 -4.51 -14.54
CA PHE A 62 2.86 -5.74 -15.11
C PHE A 62 1.76 -6.40 -15.94
N GLU A 63 2.06 -6.66 -17.21
CA GLU A 63 1.24 -7.52 -18.04
C GLU A 63 1.35 -8.95 -17.49
N TRP A 64 0.19 -9.57 -17.25
CA TRP A 64 0.09 -10.98 -16.94
C TRP A 64 -0.30 -11.70 -18.23
N GLU A 65 0.41 -12.74 -18.62
CA GLU A 65 -0.10 -13.66 -19.64
C GLU A 65 -1.32 -14.38 -19.04
N ASP A 66 -2.46 -14.31 -19.73
CA ASP A 66 -3.66 -15.10 -19.40
C ASP A 66 -3.41 -16.62 -19.53
#